data_AF-A0A2D8VEH9-F1
#
_entry.id   AF-A0A2D8VEH9-F1
#
_cell.length_a   1.000
_cell.length_b   1.000
_cell.length_c   1.000
_cell.angle_alpha   90.00
_cell.angle_beta   90.00
_cell.angle_gamma   90.00
#
_symmetry.space_group_name_H-M   'P 1'
#
loop_
_entity.id
_entity.type
_entity.pdbx_description
1 polymer ?
#
loop_
_entity_poly.entity_id
_entity_poly.type
_entity_poly.pdbx_seq_one_letter_code
_entity_poly.pdbx_strand_id
1 'polypeptide(L)'
;MKAARLPCLVSLLLGHALYSAPPSFEISSIPDGKFAPLRKEISQYVDVFGIPVLATPRTPPEKVKHAAIVLAEYLDNDEDGEPDNPKVLATMVRRDAFLFMTKDERSLERFDFELFVENDLHHGQGQFGTETNPGNGEFDATLEEVLHLITHEGYAHAYPDVFGERPGTVLADCLDRARGGHFKRVPRQYPKVAWFTYDDRTCDYGCQCAEYLYWAITSVLGAQDSPRRIRDIRHEWKLYTRELVKKRDPWIFALITNPKYKLPARLPDGKYRWKKTRP
;
A
#
# COMPACT_ATOMS: atom_id res chain seq x y z
N MET A 1 -0.98 30.28 -59.24
CA MET A 1 -0.67 30.04 -57.81
C MET A 1 -1.97 29.93 -57.02
N LYS A 2 -2.42 28.72 -56.71
CA LYS A 2 -3.51 28.43 -55.76
C LYS A 2 -2.96 27.40 -54.79
N ALA A 3 -2.78 27.79 -53.53
CA ALA A 3 -2.31 26.91 -52.47
C ALA A 3 -3.50 26.13 -51.91
N ALA A 4 -3.44 24.81 -51.99
CA ALA A 4 -4.39 23.92 -51.34
C ALA A 4 -4.04 23.82 -49.84
N ARG A 5 -5.01 24.08 -48.96
CA ARG A 5 -4.91 23.80 -47.53
C ARG A 5 -5.28 22.33 -47.29
N LEU A 6 -4.35 21.55 -46.77
CA LEU A 6 -4.61 20.22 -46.21
C LEU A 6 -5.25 20.38 -44.82
N PRO A 7 -6.33 19.66 -44.48
CA PRO A 7 -6.86 19.67 -43.13
C PRO A 7 -5.97 18.81 -42.23
N CYS A 8 -5.49 19.41 -41.15
CA CYS A 8 -4.79 18.74 -40.07
C CYS A 8 -5.80 17.85 -39.32
N LEU A 9 -5.76 16.53 -39.57
CA LEU A 9 -6.45 15.57 -38.71
C LEU A 9 -5.70 15.52 -37.37
N VAL A 10 -6.22 16.25 -36.38
CA VAL A 10 -5.91 16.00 -34.98
C VAL A 10 -6.56 14.67 -34.63
N SER A 11 -5.78 13.60 -34.66
CA SER A 11 -6.19 12.31 -34.13
C SER A 11 -6.27 12.45 -32.61
N LEU A 12 -7.49 12.58 -32.08
CA LEU A 12 -7.76 12.47 -30.66
C LEU A 12 -7.46 11.02 -30.26
N LEU A 13 -6.25 10.75 -29.79
CA LEU A 13 -5.96 9.51 -29.07
C LEU A 13 -6.72 9.60 -27.74
N LEU A 14 -7.95 9.07 -27.72
CA LEU A 14 -8.58 8.66 -26.47
C LEU A 14 -7.65 7.60 -25.86
N GLY A 15 -6.86 8.00 -24.87
CA GLY A 15 -6.12 7.10 -24.01
C GLY A 15 -7.12 6.16 -23.34
N HIS A 16 -7.33 4.98 -23.92
CA HIS A 16 -7.99 3.90 -23.24
C HIS A 16 -7.11 3.55 -22.04
N ALA A 17 -7.70 3.59 -20.86
CA ALA A 17 -7.01 3.27 -19.62
C ALA A 17 -6.32 1.91 -19.76
N LEU A 18 -5.01 1.89 -19.50
CA LEU A 18 -4.14 0.71 -19.56
C LEU A 18 -4.37 -0.20 -18.34
N TYR A 19 -5.63 -0.53 -18.02
CA TYR A 19 -5.92 -1.44 -16.93
C TYR A 19 -6.48 -2.75 -17.46
N SER A 20 -5.86 -3.83 -16.97
CA SER A 20 -6.33 -5.20 -17.12
C SER A 20 -7.80 -5.30 -16.70
N ALA A 21 -8.49 -6.32 -17.21
CA ALA A 21 -9.76 -6.75 -16.64
C ALA A 21 -9.63 -6.93 -15.10
N PRO A 22 -10.74 -6.85 -14.34
CA PRO A 22 -10.73 -7.07 -12.90
C PRO A 22 -9.95 -8.34 -12.51
N PRO A 23 -9.21 -8.33 -11.40
CA PRO A 23 -8.35 -9.45 -11.01
C PRO A 23 -9.17 -10.73 -10.81
N SER A 24 -8.67 -11.86 -11.35
CA SER A 24 -9.31 -13.18 -11.16
C SER A 24 -9.03 -13.78 -9.79
N PHE A 25 -7.98 -13.30 -9.11
CA PHE A 25 -7.41 -13.88 -7.89
C PHE A 25 -7.04 -15.37 -8.01
N GLU A 26 -6.89 -15.87 -9.24
CA GLU A 26 -6.37 -17.21 -9.50
C GLU A 26 -4.85 -17.18 -9.36
N ILE A 27 -4.33 -18.09 -8.54
CA ILE A 27 -2.88 -18.25 -8.38
C ILE A 27 -2.37 -19.03 -9.57
N SER A 28 -1.47 -18.42 -10.34
CA SER A 28 -0.78 -19.06 -11.45
C SER A 28 0.69 -19.32 -11.12
N SER A 29 1.36 -20.04 -12.03
CA SER A 29 2.81 -20.06 -12.07
C SER A 29 3.37 -18.69 -12.43
N ILE A 30 4.66 -18.49 -12.12
CA ILE A 30 5.38 -17.27 -12.44
C ILE A 30 5.41 -17.05 -13.96
N PRO A 31 4.95 -15.89 -14.47
CA PRO A 31 4.94 -15.61 -15.90
C PRO A 31 6.36 -15.54 -16.47
N ASP A 32 6.48 -15.63 -17.79
CA ASP A 32 7.76 -15.37 -18.47
C ASP A 32 8.15 -13.88 -18.34
N GLY A 33 9.33 -13.52 -18.84
CA GLY A 33 9.86 -12.15 -18.77
C GLY A 33 10.58 -11.88 -17.45
N LYS A 34 10.36 -10.70 -16.86
CA LYS A 34 11.17 -10.19 -15.73
C LYS A 34 11.15 -11.07 -14.48
N PHE A 35 10.07 -11.84 -14.27
CA PHE A 35 9.95 -12.74 -13.12
C PHE A 35 10.45 -14.16 -13.39
N ALA A 36 10.71 -14.53 -14.65
CA ALA A 36 11.12 -15.90 -15.00
C ALA A 36 12.37 -16.40 -14.22
N PRO A 37 13.38 -15.55 -13.95
CA PRO A 37 14.55 -15.95 -13.15
C PRO A 37 14.22 -16.35 -11.70
N LEU A 38 13.09 -15.88 -11.17
CA LEU A 38 12.64 -16.14 -9.79
C LEU A 38 11.98 -17.50 -9.60
N ARG A 39 11.68 -18.23 -10.68
CA ARG A 39 10.93 -19.52 -10.68
C ARG A 39 11.50 -20.60 -9.76
N LYS A 40 12.77 -20.49 -9.37
CA LYS A 40 13.42 -21.44 -8.44
C LYS A 40 13.03 -21.19 -6.98
N GLU A 41 12.78 -19.93 -6.61
CA GLU A 41 12.49 -19.51 -5.23
C GLU A 41 11.02 -19.09 -5.04
N ILE A 42 10.33 -18.74 -6.12
CA ILE A 42 8.94 -18.26 -6.13
C ILE A 42 8.10 -19.15 -7.04
N SER A 43 6.92 -19.55 -6.57
CA SER A 43 6.03 -20.47 -7.30
C SER A 43 4.61 -19.98 -7.48
N GLN A 44 4.23 -18.89 -6.83
CA GLN A 44 2.86 -18.37 -6.83
C GLN A 44 2.87 -16.93 -7.34
N TYR A 45 1.95 -16.64 -8.26
CA TYR A 45 1.74 -15.33 -8.87
C TYR A 45 0.26 -15.00 -8.92
N VAL A 46 -0.10 -13.78 -8.57
CA VAL A 46 -1.41 -13.16 -8.85
C VAL A 46 -1.17 -11.76 -9.38
N ASP A 47 -1.85 -11.38 -10.45
CA ASP A 47 -1.86 -9.99 -10.95
C ASP A 47 -3.06 -9.23 -10.37
N VAL A 48 -2.80 -8.07 -9.77
CA VAL A 48 -3.84 -7.16 -9.26
C VAL A 48 -3.68 -5.81 -9.95
N PHE A 49 -4.46 -5.59 -11.00
CA PHE A 49 -4.41 -4.35 -11.81
C PHE A 49 -3.00 -4.01 -12.35
N GLY A 50 -2.18 -5.03 -12.66
CA GLY A 50 -0.79 -4.87 -13.07
C GLY A 50 0.23 -4.83 -11.92
N ILE A 51 -0.21 -4.96 -10.66
CA ILE A 51 0.67 -5.08 -9.48
C ILE A 51 0.82 -6.57 -9.14
N PRO A 52 2.04 -7.14 -9.24
CA PRO A 52 2.28 -8.53 -8.91
C PRO A 52 2.19 -8.82 -7.41
N VAL A 53 1.54 -9.92 -7.05
CA VAL A 53 1.70 -10.60 -5.77
C VAL A 53 2.52 -11.87 -6.02
N LEU A 54 3.74 -11.89 -5.52
CA LEU A 54 4.70 -12.99 -5.65
C LEU A 54 4.80 -13.74 -4.33
N ALA A 55 4.78 -15.08 -4.34
CA ALA A 55 4.97 -15.83 -3.11
C ALA A 55 5.83 -17.09 -3.25
N THR A 56 6.62 -17.36 -2.21
CA THR A 56 7.42 -18.58 -2.10
C THR A 56 6.51 -19.83 -2.01
N PRO A 57 7.03 -21.03 -2.33
CA PRO A 57 6.25 -22.28 -2.25
C PRO A 57 5.67 -22.61 -0.87
N ARG A 58 6.28 -22.08 0.21
CA ARG A 58 5.85 -22.38 1.59
C ARG A 58 4.77 -21.43 2.10
N THR A 59 4.48 -20.36 1.37
CA THR A 59 3.40 -19.43 1.70
C THR A 59 2.05 -20.11 1.39
N PRO A 60 1.12 -20.22 2.35
CA PRO A 60 -0.16 -20.88 2.09
C PRO A 60 -0.97 -20.13 1.01
N PRO A 61 -1.52 -20.81 -0.02
CA PRO A 61 -2.20 -20.16 -1.15
C PRO A 61 -3.39 -19.28 -0.75
N GLU A 62 -4.13 -19.66 0.28
CA GLU A 62 -5.26 -18.87 0.78
C GLU A 62 -4.81 -17.52 1.36
N LYS A 63 -3.61 -17.44 1.92
CA LYS A 63 -3.02 -16.19 2.42
C LYS A 63 -2.57 -15.30 1.26
N VAL A 64 -1.99 -15.90 0.21
CA VAL A 64 -1.64 -15.19 -1.03
C VAL A 64 -2.88 -14.59 -1.67
N LYS A 65 -3.94 -15.38 -1.79
CA LYS A 65 -5.22 -14.92 -2.33
C LYS A 65 -5.81 -13.79 -1.49
N HIS A 66 -5.78 -13.90 -0.16
CA HIS A 66 -6.28 -12.86 0.74
C HIS A 66 -5.52 -11.54 0.56
N ALA A 67 -4.19 -11.56 0.52
CA ALA A 67 -3.39 -10.36 0.29
C ALA A 67 -3.67 -9.71 -1.07
N ALA A 68 -3.87 -10.52 -2.12
CA ALA A 68 -4.27 -10.02 -3.44
C ALA A 68 -5.66 -9.36 -3.43
N ILE A 69 -6.61 -9.91 -2.66
CA ILE A 69 -7.94 -9.30 -2.48
C ILE A 69 -7.84 -7.98 -1.73
N VAL A 70 -7.08 -7.91 -0.63
CA VAL A 70 -6.87 -6.66 0.13
C VAL A 70 -6.20 -5.60 -0.74
N LEU A 71 -5.24 -5.98 -1.59
CA LEU A 71 -4.62 -5.08 -2.58
C LEU A 71 -5.65 -4.52 -3.56
N ALA A 72 -6.55 -5.36 -4.07
CA ALA A 72 -7.63 -4.91 -4.94
C ALA A 72 -8.60 -3.96 -4.21
N GLU A 73 -9.03 -4.31 -2.99
CA GLU A 73 -9.96 -3.50 -2.18
C GLU A 73 -9.37 -2.14 -1.74
N TYR A 74 -8.03 -2.02 -1.65
CA TYR A 74 -7.40 -0.72 -1.41
C TYR A 74 -7.23 0.11 -2.68
N LEU A 75 -6.95 -0.51 -3.82
CA LEU A 75 -6.76 0.18 -5.11
C LEU A 75 -8.09 0.57 -5.76
N ASP A 76 -9.10 -0.25 -5.60
CA ASP A 76 -10.50 -0.09 -6.01
C ASP A 76 -11.37 -0.29 -4.76
N ASN A 77 -11.51 0.79 -3.99
CA ASN A 77 -12.18 0.79 -2.69
C ASN A 77 -13.70 0.88 -2.80
N ASP A 78 -14.24 1.08 -4.00
CA ASP A 78 -15.65 0.91 -4.28
C ASP A 78 -16.08 -0.37 -4.98
N GLU A 79 -15.09 -1.18 -5.35
CA GLU A 79 -15.22 -2.51 -5.92
C GLU A 79 -16.01 -2.51 -7.24
N ASP A 80 -15.93 -1.41 -7.99
CA ASP A 80 -16.60 -1.24 -9.27
C ASP A 80 -15.82 -1.85 -10.45
N GLY A 81 -14.56 -2.24 -10.20
CA GLY A 81 -13.67 -2.89 -11.16
C GLY A 81 -12.61 -1.98 -11.72
N GLU A 82 -12.65 -0.70 -11.37
CA GLU A 82 -11.70 0.31 -11.80
C GLU A 82 -10.95 0.90 -10.60
N PRO A 83 -9.61 0.99 -10.67
CA PRO A 83 -8.82 1.62 -9.62
C PRO A 83 -9.24 3.08 -9.36
N ASP A 84 -9.54 3.40 -8.11
CA ASP A 84 -10.05 4.70 -7.63
C ASP A 84 -9.12 5.88 -7.96
N ASN A 85 -7.81 5.60 -7.99
CA ASN A 85 -6.78 6.57 -8.29
C ASN A 85 -5.85 6.07 -9.41
N PRO A 86 -6.23 6.25 -10.69
CA PRO A 86 -5.45 5.82 -11.85
C PRO A 86 -4.00 6.34 -11.84
N LYS A 87 -3.79 7.57 -11.34
CA LYS A 87 -2.45 8.17 -11.25
C LYS A 87 -1.54 7.42 -10.29
N VAL A 88 -2.08 6.99 -9.15
CA VAL A 88 -1.35 6.21 -8.14
C VAL A 88 -1.01 4.84 -8.73
N LEU A 89 -1.99 4.13 -9.29
CA LEU A 89 -1.75 2.83 -9.90
C LEU A 89 -0.72 2.89 -11.05
N ALA A 90 -0.87 3.84 -11.97
CA ALA A 90 0.10 4.01 -13.07
C ALA A 90 1.51 4.34 -12.57
N THR A 91 1.61 4.96 -11.38
CA THR A 91 2.91 5.22 -10.74
C THR A 91 3.50 3.94 -10.16
N MET A 92 2.70 3.13 -9.46
CA MET A 92 3.13 1.82 -8.94
C MET A 92 3.58 0.88 -10.07
N VAL A 93 2.80 0.77 -11.15
CA VAL A 93 3.15 -0.06 -12.33
C VAL A 93 4.44 0.42 -12.98
N ARG A 94 4.64 1.73 -13.18
CA ARG A 94 5.88 2.28 -13.77
C ARG A 94 7.11 2.01 -12.91
N ARG A 95 6.91 1.88 -11.60
CA ARG A 95 7.97 1.59 -10.64
C ARG A 95 8.15 0.09 -10.43
N ASP A 96 7.45 -0.76 -11.18
CA ASP A 96 7.52 -2.21 -10.99
C ASP A 96 7.26 -2.61 -9.53
N ALA A 97 6.32 -1.93 -8.87
CA ALA A 97 5.95 -2.22 -7.50
C ALA A 97 5.32 -3.61 -7.37
N PHE A 98 5.65 -4.35 -6.31
CA PHE A 98 5.13 -5.70 -6.08
C PHE A 98 4.98 -6.02 -4.60
N LEU A 99 4.05 -6.93 -4.28
CA LEU A 99 3.96 -7.54 -2.96
C LEU A 99 4.70 -8.88 -2.99
N PHE A 100 5.59 -9.11 -2.02
CA PHE A 100 6.32 -10.36 -1.88
C PHE A 100 5.97 -11.08 -0.58
N MET A 101 5.52 -12.32 -0.69
CA MET A 101 5.04 -13.10 0.45
C MET A 101 5.90 -14.33 0.73
N THR A 102 6.37 -14.40 1.96
CA THR A 102 6.98 -15.62 2.53
C THR A 102 6.08 -16.20 3.61
N LYS A 103 6.35 -17.44 4.04
CA LYS A 103 5.59 -18.05 5.13
C LYS A 103 5.70 -17.24 6.42
N ASP A 104 6.93 -16.86 6.77
CA ASP A 104 7.34 -16.24 8.02
C ASP A 104 8.67 -15.49 7.82
N GLU A 105 9.09 -14.71 8.82
CA GLU A 105 10.34 -13.96 8.83
C GLU A 105 11.57 -14.84 8.53
N ARG A 106 11.64 -16.02 9.16
CA ARG A 106 12.73 -16.99 8.91
C ARG A 106 12.82 -17.45 7.46
N SER A 107 11.69 -17.53 6.77
CA SER A 107 11.65 -17.85 5.35
C SER A 107 12.14 -16.68 4.49
N LEU A 108 11.90 -15.44 4.93
CA LEU A 108 12.42 -14.22 4.31
C LEU A 108 13.94 -14.11 4.47
N GLU A 109 14.47 -14.34 5.68
CA GLU A 109 15.92 -14.31 5.95
C GLU A 109 16.73 -15.30 5.10
N ARG A 110 16.07 -16.37 4.60
CA ARG A 110 16.68 -17.40 3.76
C ARG A 110 16.51 -17.13 2.26
N PHE A 111 15.70 -16.14 1.90
CA PHE A 111 15.48 -15.79 0.51
C PHE A 111 16.73 -15.10 -0.05
N ASP A 112 17.14 -15.52 -1.25
CA ASP A 112 18.27 -14.91 -1.94
C ASP A 112 17.82 -13.60 -2.60
N PHE A 113 17.96 -12.49 -1.88
CA PHE A 113 17.60 -11.16 -2.37
C PHE A 113 18.47 -10.66 -3.52
N GLU A 114 19.64 -11.26 -3.77
CA GLU A 114 20.45 -10.94 -4.94
C GLU A 114 19.64 -11.21 -6.23
N LEU A 115 18.74 -12.21 -6.21
CA LEU A 115 17.82 -12.47 -7.32
C LEU A 115 16.92 -11.28 -7.64
N PHE A 116 16.51 -10.48 -6.65
CA PHE A 116 15.73 -9.28 -6.92
C PHE A 116 16.60 -8.17 -7.49
N VAL A 117 17.80 -7.99 -6.95
CA VAL A 117 18.75 -6.97 -7.41
C VAL A 117 19.19 -7.24 -8.85
N GLU A 118 19.58 -8.48 -9.17
CA GLU A 118 20.02 -8.89 -10.50
C GLU A 118 18.92 -8.76 -11.57
N ASN A 119 17.66 -8.69 -11.16
CA ASN A 119 16.49 -8.62 -12.04
C ASN A 119 15.75 -7.27 -11.95
N ASP A 120 16.39 -6.23 -11.40
CA ASP A 120 15.86 -4.85 -11.32
C ASP A 120 14.53 -4.75 -10.54
N LEU A 121 14.37 -5.56 -9.50
CA LEU A 121 13.18 -5.61 -8.65
C LEU A 121 13.45 -4.93 -7.30
N HIS A 122 13.32 -3.62 -7.28
CA HIS A 122 13.69 -2.79 -6.12
C HIS A 122 12.50 -2.26 -5.31
N HIS A 123 11.27 -2.47 -5.78
CA HIS A 123 10.06 -1.82 -5.28
C HIS A 123 9.08 -2.81 -4.64
N GLY A 124 9.63 -3.71 -3.83
CA GLY A 124 8.90 -4.78 -3.17
C GLY A 124 8.50 -4.44 -1.74
N GLN A 125 7.28 -4.80 -1.34
CA GLN A 125 6.85 -4.82 0.06
C GLN A 125 6.68 -6.26 0.54
N GLY A 126 7.18 -6.56 1.74
CA GLY A 126 7.10 -7.89 2.34
C GLY A 126 5.77 -8.13 3.06
N GLN A 127 5.29 -9.37 3.05
CA GLN A 127 4.18 -9.81 3.89
C GLN A 127 4.39 -11.26 4.35
N PHE A 128 4.17 -11.54 5.63
CA PHE A 128 4.25 -12.89 6.18
C PHE A 128 2.89 -13.59 6.21
N GLY A 129 2.85 -14.83 5.72
CA GLY A 129 1.65 -15.66 5.76
C GLY A 129 1.18 -16.01 7.19
N THR A 130 2.10 -16.02 8.17
CA THR A 130 1.78 -16.19 9.60
C THR A 130 1.05 -15.00 10.21
N GLU A 131 1.14 -13.82 9.60
CA GLU A 131 0.52 -12.58 10.10
C GLU A 131 -0.66 -12.11 9.23
N THR A 132 -0.87 -12.78 8.09
CA THR A 132 -2.06 -12.63 7.26
C THR A 132 -3.24 -13.33 7.96
N ASN A 133 -4.12 -12.57 8.59
CA ASN A 133 -5.05 -13.10 9.60
C ASN A 133 -6.52 -12.68 9.38
N PRO A 134 -7.15 -13.07 8.26
CA PRO A 134 -8.54 -12.71 8.01
C PRO A 134 -9.47 -13.31 9.06
N GLY A 135 -10.18 -12.44 9.80
CA GLY A 135 -11.34 -12.82 10.61
C GLY A 135 -11.10 -13.77 11.79
N ASN A 136 -9.85 -13.97 12.22
CA ASN A 136 -9.51 -14.92 13.30
C ASN A 136 -9.35 -14.27 14.69
N GLY A 137 -9.61 -12.96 14.82
CA GLY A 137 -9.49 -12.21 16.08
C GLY A 137 -8.07 -11.74 16.41
N GLU A 138 -7.09 -12.00 15.54
CA GLU A 138 -5.80 -11.33 15.54
C GLU A 138 -5.82 -10.14 14.59
N PHE A 139 -4.83 -9.25 14.68
CA PHE A 139 -4.68 -8.20 13.69
C PHE A 139 -4.20 -8.80 12.39
N ASP A 140 -4.84 -8.41 11.28
CA ASP A 140 -4.47 -8.83 9.94
C ASP A 140 -3.43 -7.87 9.38
N ALA A 141 -2.16 -8.29 9.39
CA ALA A 141 -1.05 -7.45 8.92
C ALA A 141 -1.16 -7.09 7.44
N THR A 142 -1.99 -7.79 6.65
CA THR A 142 -2.24 -7.38 5.25
C THR A 142 -2.88 -6.00 5.14
N LEU A 143 -3.61 -5.54 6.17
CA LEU A 143 -4.14 -4.18 6.20
C LEU A 143 -3.05 -3.11 6.30
N GLU A 144 -1.88 -3.48 6.83
CA GLU A 144 -0.71 -2.63 7.00
C GLU A 144 0.23 -2.76 5.80
N GLU A 145 0.76 -3.95 5.55
CA GLU A 145 1.80 -4.14 4.52
C GLU A 145 1.32 -3.78 3.12
N VAL A 146 0.09 -4.18 2.76
CA VAL A 146 -0.48 -3.80 1.45
C VAL A 146 -0.68 -2.28 1.36
N LEU A 147 -1.06 -1.63 2.47
CA LEU A 147 -1.20 -0.19 2.50
C LEU A 147 0.15 0.52 2.43
N HIS A 148 1.20 -0.03 3.06
CA HIS A 148 2.58 0.45 2.93
C HIS A 148 3.03 0.42 1.47
N LEU A 149 2.82 -0.70 0.75
CA LEU A 149 3.13 -0.79 -0.68
C LEU A 149 2.45 0.33 -1.49
N ILE A 150 1.14 0.51 -1.31
CA ILE A 150 0.35 1.49 -2.08
C ILE A 150 0.75 2.92 -1.73
N THR A 151 0.98 3.21 -0.46
CA THR A 151 1.30 4.58 -0.01
C THR A 151 2.74 4.96 -0.34
N HIS A 152 3.69 4.05 -0.12
CA HIS A 152 5.11 4.25 -0.43
C HIS A 152 5.35 4.31 -1.93
N GLU A 153 5.00 3.25 -2.68
CA GLU A 153 5.33 3.16 -4.10
C GLU A 153 4.34 3.92 -5.00
N GLY A 154 3.14 4.18 -4.51
CA GLY A 154 2.09 4.89 -5.23
C GLY A 154 1.99 6.35 -4.83
N TYR A 155 1.46 6.63 -3.63
CA TYR A 155 1.11 8.00 -3.21
C TYR A 155 2.33 8.92 -3.06
N ALA A 156 3.42 8.44 -2.44
CA ALA A 156 4.62 9.25 -2.22
C ALA A 156 5.26 9.71 -3.53
N HIS A 157 5.09 8.97 -4.62
CA HIS A 157 5.62 9.30 -5.94
C HIS A 157 4.61 9.97 -6.88
N ALA A 158 3.31 9.67 -6.75
CA ALA A 158 2.27 10.33 -7.51
C ALA A 158 2.01 11.76 -7.02
N TYR A 159 2.24 12.03 -5.74
CA TYR A 159 2.03 13.33 -5.10
C TYR A 159 3.20 13.69 -4.17
N PRO A 160 4.41 13.92 -4.73
CA PRO A 160 5.64 13.99 -3.95
C PRO A 160 5.72 15.16 -2.98
N ASP A 161 4.99 16.25 -3.19
CA ASP A 161 4.98 17.39 -2.25
C ASP A 161 3.97 17.20 -1.11
N VAL A 162 3.08 16.21 -1.24
CA VAL A 162 2.00 15.94 -0.29
C VAL A 162 2.34 14.71 0.55
N PHE A 163 2.52 13.57 -0.09
CA PHE A 163 2.76 12.28 0.57
C PHE A 163 4.22 11.84 0.50
N GLY A 164 5.09 12.62 -0.12
CA GLY A 164 6.52 12.28 -0.15
C GLY A 164 7.10 12.15 1.25
N GLU A 165 7.88 11.11 1.47
CA GLU A 165 8.41 10.72 2.79
C GLU A 165 9.71 11.45 3.12
N ARG A 166 9.67 12.78 3.01
CA ARG A 166 10.83 13.65 3.25
C ARG A 166 10.39 14.95 3.94
N PRO A 167 11.30 15.62 4.68
CA PRO A 167 10.97 16.87 5.33
C PRO A 167 10.43 17.92 4.34
N GLY A 168 9.43 18.70 4.77
CA GLY A 168 8.82 19.77 3.99
C GLY A 168 7.63 19.34 3.12
N THR A 169 7.21 18.07 3.15
CA THR A 169 5.92 17.64 2.58
C THR A 169 4.78 17.82 3.58
N VAL A 170 3.54 17.82 3.08
CA VAL A 170 2.35 17.95 3.94
C VAL A 170 2.26 16.80 4.96
N LEU A 171 2.59 15.56 4.56
CA LEU A 171 2.63 14.40 5.44
C LEU A 171 3.72 14.54 6.53
N ALA A 172 4.93 14.93 6.14
CA ALA A 172 6.06 15.13 7.06
C ALA A 172 5.76 16.20 8.13
N ASP A 173 5.09 17.27 7.71
CA ASP A 173 4.61 18.31 8.61
C ASP A 173 3.59 17.78 9.64
N CYS A 174 2.71 16.86 9.25
CA CYS A 174 1.78 16.20 10.17
C CYS A 174 2.54 15.27 11.13
N LEU A 175 3.49 14.48 10.62
CA LEU A 175 4.35 13.59 11.40
C LEU A 175 5.11 14.35 12.51
N ASP A 176 5.73 15.49 12.18
CA ASP A 176 6.51 16.27 13.14
C ASP A 176 5.62 16.82 14.27
N ARG A 177 4.37 17.20 13.96
CA ARG A 177 3.38 17.58 14.98
C ARG A 177 3.03 16.38 15.87
N ALA A 178 2.81 15.21 15.28
CA ALA A 178 2.43 14.00 16.00
C ALA A 178 3.46 13.50 17.00
N ARG A 179 4.73 13.72 16.69
CA ARG A 179 5.87 13.39 17.56
C ARG A 179 6.28 14.52 18.50
N GLY A 180 5.64 15.70 18.39
CA GLY A 180 5.99 16.88 19.18
C GLY A 180 7.32 17.53 18.80
N GLY A 181 7.82 17.28 17.59
CA GLY A 181 9.08 17.80 17.08
C GLY A 181 9.59 17.04 15.86
N HIS A 182 10.64 17.56 15.25
CA HIS A 182 11.32 16.94 14.11
C HIS A 182 12.42 15.97 14.57
N PHE A 183 12.30 14.69 14.18
CA PHE A 183 13.32 13.68 14.48
C PHE A 183 13.70 12.88 13.23
N LYS A 184 14.95 13.00 12.77
CA LYS A 184 15.48 12.25 11.62
C LYS A 184 15.57 10.74 11.84
N ARG A 185 15.66 10.32 13.10
CA ARG A 185 15.73 8.93 13.58
C ARG A 185 14.86 8.82 14.82
N VAL A 186 14.38 7.63 15.13
CA VAL A 186 13.58 7.38 16.34
C VAL A 186 14.37 7.82 17.60
N PRO A 187 13.90 8.83 18.37
CA PRO A 187 14.59 9.38 19.53
C PRO A 187 14.45 8.49 20.76
N ARG A 188 15.41 8.54 21.70
CA ARG A 188 15.37 7.69 22.92
C ARG A 188 14.07 7.87 23.70
N GLN A 189 13.57 9.10 23.73
CA GLN A 189 12.33 9.47 24.37
C GLN A 189 11.64 10.55 23.54
N TYR A 190 10.35 10.38 23.31
CA TYR A 190 9.51 11.40 22.70
C TYR A 190 9.02 12.41 23.75
N PRO A 191 8.74 13.66 23.36
CA PRO A 191 8.00 14.61 24.17
C PRO A 191 6.69 14.01 24.70
N LYS A 192 6.31 14.30 25.95
CA LYS A 192 5.07 13.79 26.57
C LYS A 192 3.79 14.13 25.78
N VAL A 193 3.84 15.21 25.00
CA VAL A 193 2.73 15.69 24.17
C VAL A 193 2.50 14.84 22.91
N ALA A 194 3.47 14.01 22.52
CA ALA A 194 3.40 13.15 21.34
C ALA A 194 2.27 12.14 21.44
N TRP A 195 1.63 11.84 20.30
CA TRP A 195 0.64 10.77 20.17
C TRP A 195 1.07 9.67 19.19
N PHE A 196 2.17 9.89 18.48
CA PHE A 196 2.92 8.88 17.75
C PHE A 196 4.33 8.78 18.34
N THR A 197 4.68 7.59 18.82
CA THR A 197 5.92 7.30 19.55
C THR A 197 6.49 5.95 19.11
N TYR A 198 6.75 5.82 17.81
CA TYR A 198 7.30 4.62 17.17
C TYR A 198 8.62 4.18 17.82
N ASP A 199 8.79 2.89 18.08
CA ASP A 199 9.92 2.40 18.87
C ASP A 199 11.02 1.67 18.08
N ASP A 200 10.80 1.35 16.81
CA ASP A 200 11.81 0.74 15.95
C ASP A 200 12.96 1.72 15.65
N ARG A 201 14.14 1.41 16.21
CA ARG A 201 15.36 2.20 16.12
C ARG A 201 16.03 2.17 14.75
N THR A 202 15.70 1.18 13.92
CA THR A 202 16.26 1.05 12.56
C THR A 202 15.63 2.06 11.59
N CYS A 203 14.39 2.44 11.88
CA CYS A 203 13.57 3.33 11.08
C CYS A 203 14.16 4.74 10.95
N ASP A 204 14.24 5.23 9.72
CA ASP A 204 14.63 6.59 9.40
C ASP A 204 13.42 7.54 9.35
N TYR A 205 13.60 8.76 8.85
CA TYR A 205 12.50 9.72 8.74
C TYR A 205 11.41 9.24 7.78
N GLY A 206 11.78 8.64 6.66
CA GLY A 206 10.84 8.23 5.62
C GLY A 206 10.00 7.04 6.07
N CYS A 207 10.65 6.04 6.66
CA CYS A 207 9.96 4.94 7.32
C CYS A 207 8.96 5.45 8.38
N GLN A 208 9.33 6.42 9.22
CA GLN A 208 8.40 7.01 10.19
C GLN A 208 7.22 7.76 9.54
N CYS A 209 7.38 8.30 8.32
CA CYS A 209 6.28 8.87 7.55
C CYS A 209 5.30 7.79 7.08
N ALA A 210 5.80 6.69 6.55
CA ALA A 210 4.99 5.56 6.08
C ALA A 210 4.17 4.97 7.23
N GLU A 211 4.83 4.67 8.35
CA GLU A 211 4.21 4.16 9.58
C GLU A 211 3.09 5.09 10.08
N TYR A 212 3.39 6.38 10.22
CA TYR A 212 2.43 7.36 10.68
C TYR A 212 1.20 7.46 9.76
N LEU A 213 1.40 7.40 8.44
CA LEU A 213 0.32 7.42 7.47
C LEU A 213 -0.56 6.16 7.60
N TYR A 214 0.05 4.99 7.73
CA TYR A 214 -0.64 3.73 8.01
C TYR A 214 -1.49 3.83 9.29
N TRP A 215 -0.88 4.22 10.41
CA TRP A 215 -1.57 4.35 11.69
C TRP A 215 -2.79 5.27 11.59
N ALA A 216 -2.64 6.40 10.91
CA ALA A 216 -3.71 7.38 10.75
C ALA A 216 -4.85 6.85 9.86
N ILE A 217 -4.54 6.29 8.68
CA ILE A 217 -5.54 5.75 7.75
C ILE A 217 -6.31 4.62 8.42
N THR A 218 -5.62 3.60 8.91
CA THR A 218 -6.27 2.40 9.46
C THR A 218 -7.08 2.70 10.73
N SER A 219 -6.70 3.70 11.53
CA SER A 219 -7.53 4.18 12.64
C SER A 219 -8.80 4.88 12.17
N VAL A 220 -8.73 5.68 11.09
CA VAL A 220 -9.90 6.35 10.51
C VAL A 220 -10.87 5.37 9.83
N LEU A 221 -10.34 4.25 9.34
CA LEU A 221 -11.10 3.15 8.76
C LEU A 221 -11.62 2.14 9.81
N GLY A 222 -11.17 2.24 11.06
CA GLY A 222 -11.65 1.43 12.18
C GLY A 222 -10.89 0.13 12.45
N ALA A 223 -9.77 -0.13 11.76
CA ALA A 223 -8.97 -1.35 11.95
C ALA A 223 -8.35 -1.45 13.35
N GLN A 224 -8.11 -0.30 13.99
CA GLN A 224 -7.42 -0.21 15.28
C GLN A 224 -8.36 -0.25 16.49
N ASP A 225 -9.68 -0.21 16.27
CA ASP A 225 -10.70 -0.04 17.33
C ASP A 225 -11.20 -1.36 17.93
N SER A 226 -10.27 -2.14 18.48
CA SER A 226 -10.61 -3.34 19.26
C SER A 226 -9.87 -3.36 20.60
N PRO A 227 -10.47 -3.92 21.68
CA PRO A 227 -9.81 -3.95 22.99
C PRO A 227 -8.43 -4.61 22.99
N ARG A 228 -8.21 -5.64 22.16
CA ARG A 228 -6.90 -6.29 22.01
C ARG A 228 -5.93 -5.33 21.31
N ARG A 229 -6.29 -4.82 20.13
CA ARG A 229 -5.42 -3.94 19.35
C ARG A 229 -5.03 -2.67 20.11
N ILE A 230 -5.98 -2.04 20.83
CA ILE A 230 -5.70 -0.87 21.68
C ILE A 230 -4.61 -1.17 22.71
N ARG A 231 -4.63 -2.35 23.36
CA ARG A 231 -3.59 -2.71 24.34
C ARG A 231 -2.24 -2.93 23.67
N ASP A 232 -2.26 -3.55 22.49
CA ASP A 232 -1.05 -3.91 21.76
C ASP A 232 -0.34 -2.65 21.24
N ILE A 233 -1.07 -1.64 20.75
CA ILE A 233 -0.47 -0.49 20.06
C ILE A 233 -0.29 0.78 20.91
N ARG A 234 -0.91 0.86 22.09
CA ARG A 234 -0.96 2.11 22.90
C ARG A 234 0.40 2.73 23.24
N HIS A 235 1.47 1.95 23.17
CA HIS A 235 2.82 2.41 23.45
C HIS A 235 3.42 3.21 22.29
N GLU A 236 2.93 3.00 21.06
CA GLU A 236 3.34 3.71 19.85
C GLU A 236 2.27 4.69 19.37
N TRP A 237 0.99 4.28 19.36
CA TRP A 237 -0.09 5.05 18.75
C TRP A 237 -1.27 5.24 19.70
N LYS A 238 -1.67 6.50 19.92
CA LYS A 238 -2.76 6.86 20.84
C LYS A 238 -4.12 7.06 20.18
N LEU A 239 -4.18 7.20 18.85
CA LEU A 239 -5.37 7.66 18.13
C LEU A 239 -6.06 6.54 17.36
N TYR A 240 -6.44 5.47 18.05
CA TYR A 240 -6.94 4.21 17.47
C TYR A 240 -8.35 4.28 16.86
N THR A 241 -9.02 5.44 16.85
CA THR A 241 -10.33 5.62 16.20
C THR A 241 -10.38 6.87 15.33
N ARG A 242 -11.33 6.89 14.40
CA ARG A 242 -11.66 8.05 13.57
C ARG A 242 -11.84 9.33 14.38
N GLU A 243 -12.60 9.27 15.48
CA GLU A 243 -12.91 10.42 16.33
C GLU A 243 -11.66 10.94 17.04
N LEU A 244 -10.78 10.03 17.49
CA LEU A 244 -9.51 10.40 18.12
C LEU A 244 -8.58 11.09 17.12
N VAL A 245 -8.43 10.54 15.91
CA VAL A 245 -7.63 11.16 14.84
C VAL A 245 -8.19 12.54 14.50
N LYS A 246 -9.50 12.64 14.22
CA LYS A 246 -10.15 13.90 13.88
C LYS A 246 -9.98 14.99 14.94
N LYS A 247 -10.04 14.61 16.23
CA LYS A 247 -9.97 15.54 17.35
C LYS A 247 -8.53 15.96 17.67
N ARG A 248 -7.60 15.01 17.72
CA ARG A 248 -6.23 15.25 18.20
C ARG A 248 -5.27 15.63 17.08
N ASP A 249 -5.51 15.12 15.88
CA ASP A 249 -4.68 15.33 14.70
C ASP A 249 -5.55 15.75 13.49
N PRO A 250 -6.19 16.92 13.56
CA PRO A 250 -7.08 17.39 12.50
C PRO A 250 -6.36 17.61 11.15
N TRP A 251 -5.03 17.78 11.16
CA TRP A 251 -4.22 17.98 9.96
C TRP A 251 -4.09 16.69 9.15
N ILE A 252 -3.67 15.58 9.78
CA ILE A 252 -3.63 14.30 9.07
C ILE A 252 -5.03 13.84 8.70
N PHE A 253 -6.03 14.06 9.58
CA PHE A 253 -7.42 13.76 9.27
C PHE A 253 -7.88 14.46 7.99
N ALA A 254 -7.63 15.78 7.88
CA ALA A 254 -7.97 16.54 6.69
C ALA A 254 -7.21 16.07 5.44
N LEU A 255 -5.95 15.65 5.59
CA LEU A 255 -5.15 15.12 4.49
C LEU A 255 -5.69 13.79 3.97
N ILE A 256 -5.90 12.81 4.86
CA ILE A 256 -6.27 11.44 4.48
C ILE A 256 -7.76 11.30 4.10
N THR A 257 -8.59 12.27 4.48
CA THR A 257 -10.02 12.31 4.06
C THR A 257 -10.27 13.28 2.91
N ASN A 258 -9.22 13.86 2.32
CA ASN A 258 -9.37 14.77 1.19
C ASN A 258 -9.81 14.00 -0.07
N PRO A 259 -11.01 14.26 -0.62
CA PRO A 259 -11.53 13.50 -1.77
C PRO A 259 -10.69 13.67 -3.04
N LYS A 260 -9.84 14.70 -3.11
CA LYS A 260 -8.88 14.90 -4.21
C LYS A 260 -7.94 13.71 -4.38
N TYR A 261 -7.50 13.10 -3.27
CA TYR A 261 -6.48 12.07 -3.30
C TYR A 261 -7.04 10.67 -3.38
N LYS A 262 -8.36 10.47 -3.23
CA LYS A 262 -8.99 9.15 -3.39
C LYS A 262 -8.31 8.05 -2.56
N LEU A 263 -7.85 8.41 -1.35
CA LEU A 263 -7.41 7.43 -0.37
C LEU A 263 -8.60 6.55 0.05
N PRO A 264 -8.36 5.31 0.50
CA PRO A 264 -9.41 4.40 0.92
C PRO A 264 -10.35 5.04 1.95
N ALA A 265 -11.66 4.87 1.75
CA ALA A 265 -12.72 5.34 2.63
C ALA A 265 -13.42 4.19 3.39
N ARG A 266 -13.20 2.95 2.94
CA ARG A 266 -13.66 1.69 3.54
C ARG A 266 -12.46 0.82 3.88
N LEU A 267 -12.52 0.13 5.01
CA LEU A 267 -11.55 -0.89 5.35
C LEU A 267 -11.79 -2.13 4.46
N PRO A 268 -10.75 -2.72 3.85
CA PRO A 268 -10.84 -4.02 3.19
C PRO A 268 -11.49 -5.07 4.10
N ASP A 269 -12.45 -5.83 3.58
CA ASP A 269 -13.16 -6.88 4.31
C ASP A 269 -12.78 -8.31 3.86
N GLY A 270 -11.87 -8.41 2.87
CA GLY A 270 -11.41 -9.67 2.29
C GLY A 270 -12.39 -10.25 1.26
N LYS A 271 -13.37 -9.46 0.80
CA LYS A 271 -14.38 -9.90 -0.18
C LYS A 271 -14.60 -8.83 -1.24
N TYR A 272 -13.82 -8.91 -2.30
CA TYR A 272 -13.99 -8.07 -3.48
C TYR A 272 -15.24 -8.48 -4.30
N ARG A 273 -16.27 -7.62 -4.35
CA ARG A 273 -17.65 -7.95 -4.81
C ARG A 273 -17.97 -7.50 -6.21
N TRP A 274 -16.96 -7.17 -7.00
CA TRP A 274 -17.15 -6.85 -8.40
C TRP A 274 -18.10 -7.87 -9.06
N LYS A 275 -19.09 -7.38 -9.82
CA LYS A 275 -19.94 -8.21 -10.68
C LYS A 275 -19.99 -7.61 -12.07
N LYS A 276 -19.76 -8.46 -13.07
CA LYS A 276 -19.96 -8.11 -14.48
C LYS A 276 -21.44 -7.87 -14.56
N THR A 277 -21.85 -6.63 -14.76
CA THR A 277 -23.12 -6.41 -15.43
C THR A 277 -22.96 -7.12 -16.77
N ARG A 278 -23.53 -8.33 -16.88
CA ARG A 278 -23.62 -9.02 -18.16
C ARG A 278 -24.40 -8.07 -19.08
N PRO A 279 -23.91 -7.81 -20.30
CA PRO A 279 -24.63 -7.01 -21.27
C PRO A 279 -26.01 -7.61 -21.58
#